data_AF-A0A232LTW3-F1
#
_entry.id   AF-A0A232LTW3-F1
#
_cell.length_a   1.000
_cell.length_b   1.000
_cell.length_c   1.000
_cell.angle_alpha   90.00
_cell.angle_beta   90.00
_cell.angle_gamma   90.00
#
_symmetry.space_group_name_H-M   'P 1'
#
loop_
_entity.id
_entity.type
_entity.pdbx_description
1 polymer ?
#
loop_
_entity_poly.entity_id
_entity_poly.type
_entity_poly.pdbx_seq_one_letter_code
_entity_poly.pdbx_strand_id
1 'polypeptide(L)'
;MSTKDQSSRRRHPVTEQQRKSLRERYHQQPDLTHKDLQIWFEEKYKRAIGQSTISDSLSSRYAYLDSKHLKQGHEGFSRIRQVQHPVLERGLIEWYQLLQGRGINITGDMLKEAARQLWSQIPELAVNPPLNFSSGWLDGFKRRHQIKKYRRSGEAGEVDIE
;
A
#
# COMPACT_ATOMS: atom_id res chain seq x y z
N MET A 1 20.95 -7.24 -47.21
CA MET A 1 19.70 -7.19 -46.41
C MET A 1 20.06 -7.37 -44.95
N SER A 2 19.98 -6.30 -44.13
CA SER A 2 20.28 -6.35 -42.69
C SER A 2 18.98 -6.41 -41.91
N THR A 3 18.70 -7.56 -41.32
CA THR A 3 17.54 -7.81 -40.46
C THR A 3 17.70 -7.08 -39.13
N LYS A 4 16.90 -6.04 -38.91
CA LYS A 4 16.74 -5.41 -37.60
C LYS A 4 15.91 -6.32 -36.73
N ASP A 5 16.56 -7.04 -35.82
CA ASP A 5 15.91 -7.75 -34.72
C ASP A 5 15.32 -6.70 -33.74
N GLN A 6 14.03 -6.43 -33.89
CA GLN A 6 13.24 -5.68 -32.92
C GLN A 6 12.77 -6.63 -31.82
N SER A 7 13.69 -7.06 -30.96
CA SER A 7 13.32 -7.65 -29.68
C SER A 7 12.62 -6.57 -28.84
N SER A 8 11.31 -6.72 -28.66
CA SER A 8 10.45 -5.83 -27.87
C SER A 8 11.03 -5.64 -26.46
N ARG A 9 11.75 -4.53 -26.25
CA ARG A 9 12.26 -4.13 -24.95
C ARG A 9 11.08 -3.94 -24.01
N ARG A 10 10.91 -4.87 -23.06
CA ARG A 10 10.00 -4.72 -21.93
C ARG A 10 10.27 -3.35 -21.31
N ARG A 11 9.27 -2.47 -21.34
CA ARG A 11 9.39 -1.13 -20.75
C ARG A 11 9.50 -1.33 -19.24
N HIS A 12 10.71 -1.19 -18.70
CA HIS A 12 10.94 -1.23 -17.26
C HIS A 12 10.63 0.14 -16.68
N PRO A 13 9.51 0.31 -15.95
CA PRO A 13 9.16 1.59 -15.36
C PRO A 13 10.25 2.05 -14.37
N VAL A 14 10.41 3.38 -14.25
CA VAL A 14 11.27 3.95 -13.21
C VAL A 14 10.63 3.72 -11.86
N THR A 15 11.32 3.02 -10.97
CA THR A 15 10.82 2.69 -9.63
C THR A 15 10.78 3.93 -8.74
N GLU A 16 9.98 3.90 -7.68
CA GLU A 16 9.90 5.03 -6.72
C GLU A 16 11.26 5.35 -6.10
N GLN A 17 12.08 4.33 -5.80
CA GLN A 17 13.43 4.52 -5.28
C GLN A 17 14.36 5.23 -6.28
N GLN A 18 14.26 4.89 -7.57
CA GLN A 18 15.02 5.54 -8.63
C GLN A 18 14.58 7.01 -8.82
N ARG A 19 13.27 7.27 -8.77
CA ARG A 19 12.71 8.63 -8.81
C ARG A 19 13.19 9.46 -7.62
N LYS A 20 13.17 8.88 -6.42
CA LYS A 20 13.67 9.53 -5.20
C LYS A 20 15.14 9.95 -5.36
N SER A 21 16.00 9.00 -5.77
CA SER A 21 17.42 9.29 -5.96
C SER A 21 17.67 10.39 -7.00
N LEU A 22 16.87 10.40 -8.07
CA LEU A 22 16.94 11.43 -9.12
C LEU A 22 16.53 12.81 -8.58
N ARG A 23 15.44 12.88 -7.80
CA ARG A 23 14.98 14.13 -7.18
C ARG A 23 15.98 14.64 -6.15
N GLU A 24 16.54 13.75 -5.32
CA GLU A 24 17.60 14.10 -4.37
C GLU A 24 18.81 14.72 -5.08
N ARG A 25 19.21 14.16 -6.24
CA ARG A 25 20.32 14.71 -7.03
C ARG A 25 19.98 16.09 -7.59
N TYR A 26 18.77 16.28 -8.11
CA TYR A 26 18.30 17.58 -8.60
C TYR A 26 18.26 18.65 -7.50
N HIS A 27 17.77 18.31 -6.30
CA HIS A 27 17.76 19.22 -5.15
C HIS A 27 19.16 19.57 -4.64
N GLN A 28 20.12 18.65 -4.76
CA GLN A 28 21.53 18.90 -4.38
C GLN A 28 22.29 19.76 -5.39
N GLN A 29 21.87 19.77 -6.65
CA GLN A 29 22.51 20.48 -7.75
C GLN A 29 21.44 21.03 -8.70
N PRO A 30 20.80 22.16 -8.35
CA PRO A 30 19.71 22.73 -9.14
C PRO A 30 20.14 23.25 -10.52
N ASP A 31 21.45 23.45 -10.74
CA ASP A 31 22.03 23.87 -12.01
C ASP A 31 22.14 22.74 -13.05
N LEU A 32 21.89 21.47 -12.66
CA LEU A 32 21.90 20.35 -13.59
C LEU A 32 20.77 20.46 -14.60
N THR A 33 21.12 20.39 -15.89
CA THR A 33 20.10 20.28 -16.93
C THR A 33 19.48 18.90 -16.93
N HIS A 34 18.30 18.77 -17.56
CA HIS A 34 17.69 17.44 -17.73
C HIS A 34 18.61 16.46 -18.49
N LYS A 35 19.50 16.94 -19.36
CA LYS A 35 20.48 16.08 -20.05
C LYS A 35 21.53 15.53 -19.08
N ASP A 36 22.03 16.36 -18.17
CA ASP A 36 23.01 15.92 -17.17
C ASP A 36 22.41 14.91 -16.21
N LEU A 37 21.12 15.08 -15.85
CA LEU A 37 20.37 14.11 -15.07
C LEU A 37 20.17 12.78 -15.81
N GLN A 38 20.01 12.80 -17.14
CA GLN A 38 19.96 11.57 -17.94
C GLN A 38 21.29 10.82 -17.92
N ILE A 39 22.40 11.55 -18.13
CA ILE A 39 23.75 10.98 -18.09
C ILE A 39 23.99 10.34 -16.72
N TRP A 40 23.75 11.08 -15.64
CA TRP A 40 23.89 10.57 -14.27
C TRP A 40 23.02 9.32 -14.02
N PHE A 41 21.78 9.32 -14.51
CA PHE A 41 20.87 8.19 -14.33
C PHE A 41 21.38 6.95 -15.07
N GLU A 42 21.87 7.13 -16.29
CA GLU A 42 22.45 6.05 -17.10
C GLU A 42 23.74 5.51 -16.47
N GLU A 43 24.62 6.38 -15.97
CA GLU A 43 25.85 5.96 -15.30
C GLU A 43 25.57 5.14 -14.04
N LYS A 44 24.59 5.59 -13.23
CA LYS A 44 24.22 4.98 -11.95
C LYS A 44 23.43 3.68 -12.09
N TYR A 45 22.47 3.63 -13.01
CA TYR A 45 21.54 2.50 -13.15
C TYR A 45 21.77 1.66 -14.42
N LYS A 46 22.78 1.99 -15.22
CA LYS A 46 23.08 1.37 -16.53
C LYS A 46 21.85 1.29 -17.44
N ARG A 47 21.00 2.31 -17.35
CA ARG A 47 19.71 2.39 -18.06
C ARG A 47 19.46 3.80 -18.57
N ALA A 48 19.36 3.94 -19.88
CA ALA A 48 18.94 5.19 -20.50
C ALA A 48 17.44 5.46 -20.24
N ILE A 49 17.12 6.71 -19.89
CA ILE A 49 15.74 7.19 -19.77
C ILE A 49 15.56 8.47 -20.59
N GLY A 50 14.37 8.67 -21.14
CA GLY A 50 14.06 9.85 -21.95
C GLY A 50 13.85 11.10 -21.09
N GLN A 51 13.99 12.28 -21.72
CA GLN A 51 13.80 13.58 -21.05
C GLN A 51 12.38 13.73 -20.48
N SER A 52 11.36 13.15 -21.14
CA SER A 52 9.99 13.08 -20.63
C SER A 52 9.87 12.31 -19.31
N THR A 53 10.69 11.27 -19.12
CA THR A 53 10.73 10.46 -17.90
C THR A 53 11.38 11.23 -16.75
N ILE A 54 12.43 12.01 -17.05
CA ILE A 54 13.04 12.93 -16.07
C ILE A 54 11.99 13.96 -15.63
N SER A 55 11.34 14.64 -16.57
CA SER A 55 10.31 15.65 -16.28
C SER A 55 9.15 15.09 -15.45
N ASP A 56 8.60 13.93 -15.83
CA ASP A 56 7.57 13.24 -15.04
C ASP A 56 8.08 12.91 -13.62
N SER A 57 9.33 12.45 -13.48
CA SER A 57 9.93 12.12 -12.18
C SER A 57 10.15 13.34 -11.28
N LEU A 58 10.43 14.51 -11.87
CA LEU A 58 10.61 15.77 -11.15
C LEU A 58 9.28 16.50 -10.89
N SER A 59 8.16 16.08 -11.51
CA SER A 59 6.85 16.71 -11.33
C SER A 59 6.32 16.64 -9.90
N SER A 60 5.34 17.51 -9.59
CA SER A 60 4.68 17.57 -8.27
C SER A 60 4.03 16.24 -7.85
N ARG A 61 3.70 15.36 -8.81
CA ARG A 61 3.19 14.01 -8.55
C ARG A 61 4.09 13.22 -7.62
N TYR A 62 5.41 13.46 -7.67
CA TYR A 62 6.41 12.74 -6.89
C TYR A 62 7.06 13.59 -5.79
N ALA A 63 6.53 14.78 -5.49
CA ALA A 63 7.05 15.65 -4.43
C ALA A 63 7.07 14.98 -3.04
N TYR A 64 6.20 14.00 -2.81
CA TYR A 64 6.19 13.20 -1.58
C TYR A 64 7.50 12.42 -1.36
N LEU A 65 8.31 12.19 -2.40
CA LEU A 65 9.60 11.49 -2.30
C LEU A 65 10.72 12.38 -1.72
N ASP A 66 10.54 13.71 -1.72
CA ASP A 66 11.56 14.67 -1.26
C ASP A 66 11.63 14.80 0.26
N SER A 67 10.53 14.46 0.95
CA SER A 67 10.43 14.60 2.40
C SER A 67 11.24 13.51 3.11
N LYS A 68 12.34 13.91 3.77
CA LYS A 68 13.21 13.03 4.58
C LYS A 68 12.54 12.44 5.85
N HIS A 69 11.26 12.74 6.10
CA HIS A 69 10.57 12.47 7.37
C HIS A 69 9.32 11.57 7.29
N LEU A 70 9.20 10.70 6.28
CA LEU A 70 8.27 9.56 6.34
C LEU A 70 9.06 8.26 6.22
N LYS A 71 9.93 8.01 7.20
CA LYS A 71 10.47 6.67 7.40
C LYS A 71 9.33 5.76 7.85
N GLN A 72 9.22 4.64 7.12
CA GLN A 72 8.48 3.42 7.43
C GLN A 72 7.00 3.38 7.01
N GLY A 73 6.79 2.83 5.81
CA GLY A 73 5.55 2.17 5.43
C GLY A 73 4.78 2.85 4.31
N HIS A 74 5.15 2.58 3.06
CA HIS A 74 4.20 2.08 2.03
C HIS A 74 4.91 2.02 0.68
N GLU A 75 5.20 0.81 0.22
CA GLU A 75 5.08 0.51 -1.20
C GLU A 75 3.60 0.75 -1.58
N GLY A 76 3.36 1.67 -2.52
CA GLY A 76 2.03 1.95 -3.03
C GLY A 76 1.09 2.61 -2.02
N PHE A 77 1.21 3.92 -1.83
CA PHE A 77 0.09 4.73 -1.35
C PHE A 77 -0.99 4.80 -2.44
N SER A 78 -1.68 3.68 -2.64
CA SER A 78 -3.09 3.70 -3.01
C SER A 78 -3.78 4.46 -1.88
N ARG A 79 -4.08 5.75 -2.11
CA ARG A 79 -4.92 6.64 -1.29
C ARG A 79 -5.30 6.00 0.04
N ILE A 80 -4.62 6.35 1.13
CA ILE A 80 -5.10 5.97 2.47
C ILE A 80 -6.55 6.46 2.51
N ARG A 81 -7.48 5.53 2.35
CA ARG A 81 -8.91 5.83 2.32
C ARG A 81 -9.16 6.35 3.73
N GLN A 82 -9.42 7.66 3.84
CA GLN A 82 -9.84 8.27 5.08
C GLN A 82 -10.88 7.34 5.69
N VAL A 83 -10.66 6.97 6.95
CA VAL A 83 -11.57 6.11 7.70
C VAL A 83 -12.92 6.80 7.66
N GLN A 84 -13.86 6.28 6.86
CA GLN A 84 -15.13 6.96 6.62
C GLN A 84 -15.92 7.12 7.93
N HIS A 85 -15.67 6.23 8.90
CA HIS A 85 -16.35 6.21 10.19
C HIS A 85 -15.34 5.93 11.32
N PRO A 86 -14.60 6.94 11.79
CA PRO A 86 -13.55 6.76 12.79
C PRO A 86 -14.09 6.30 14.15
N VAL A 87 -15.32 6.68 14.49
CA VAL A 87 -16.00 6.26 15.74
C VAL A 87 -16.27 4.75 15.73
N LEU A 88 -16.83 4.24 14.62
CA LEU A 88 -17.05 2.81 14.43
C LEU A 88 -15.74 2.02 14.46
N GLU A 89 -14.72 2.51 13.74
CA GLU A 89 -13.43 1.84 13.65
C GLU A 89 -12.74 1.74 15.02
N ARG A 90 -12.81 2.81 15.83
CA ARG A 90 -12.29 2.82 17.20
C ARG A 90 -13.02 1.83 18.11
N GLY A 91 -14.35 1.87 18.16
CA GLY A 91 -15.12 0.96 19.01
C GLY A 91 -14.89 -0.51 18.65
N LEU A 92 -14.74 -0.80 17.35
CA LEU A 92 -14.52 -2.16 16.88
C LEU A 92 -13.11 -2.69 17.20
N ILE A 93 -12.07 -1.85 17.12
CA ILE A 93 -10.71 -2.29 17.49
C ILE A 93 -10.56 -2.49 18.99
N GLU A 94 -11.17 -1.64 19.82
CA GLU A 94 -11.18 -1.80 21.28
C GLU A 94 -11.88 -3.11 21.68
N TRP A 95 -13.03 -3.38 21.08
CA TRP A 95 -13.75 -4.65 21.27
C TRP A 95 -12.88 -5.87 20.86
N TYR A 96 -12.20 -5.77 19.72
CA TYR A 96 -11.30 -6.83 19.25
C TYR A 96 -10.14 -7.06 20.22
N GLN A 97 -9.47 -5.99 20.68
CA GLN A 97 -8.34 -6.07 21.61
C GLN A 97 -8.75 -6.65 22.97
N LEU A 98 -9.91 -6.26 23.50
CA LEU A 98 -10.45 -6.78 24.76
C LEU A 98 -10.64 -8.31 24.70
N LEU A 99 -11.20 -8.81 23.60
CA LEU A 99 -11.45 -10.24 23.41
C LEU A 99 -10.17 -11.03 23.11
N GLN A 100 -9.22 -10.44 22.39
CA GLN A 100 -7.88 -11.03 22.20
C GLN A 100 -7.13 -11.15 23.53
N GLY A 101 -7.20 -10.15 24.40
CA GLY A 101 -6.63 -10.21 25.75
C GLY A 101 -7.23 -11.31 26.63
N ARG A 102 -8.46 -11.74 26.32
CA ARG A 102 -9.14 -12.88 26.97
C ARG A 102 -8.85 -14.23 26.29
N GLY A 103 -8.00 -14.27 25.28
CA GLY A 103 -7.67 -15.49 24.53
C GLY A 103 -8.79 -16.00 23.61
N ILE A 104 -9.81 -15.18 23.33
CA ILE A 104 -10.95 -15.58 22.50
C ILE A 104 -10.56 -15.48 21.02
N ASN A 105 -10.77 -16.56 20.27
CA ASN A 105 -10.55 -16.61 18.83
C ASN A 105 -11.68 -15.86 18.11
N ILE A 106 -11.38 -14.66 17.61
CA ILE A 106 -12.36 -13.82 16.91
C ILE A 106 -12.31 -14.13 15.42
N THR A 107 -13.40 -14.66 14.87
CA THR A 107 -13.52 -14.94 13.44
C THR A 107 -13.89 -13.68 12.66
N GLY A 108 -13.73 -13.73 11.33
CA GLY A 108 -14.12 -12.62 10.46
C GLY A 108 -15.60 -12.26 10.56
N ASP A 109 -16.46 -13.25 10.73
CA ASP A 109 -17.91 -13.03 10.79
C ASP A 109 -18.36 -12.47 12.15
N MET A 110 -17.71 -12.87 13.25
CA MET A 110 -17.89 -12.20 14.55
C MET A 110 -17.53 -10.72 14.48
N LEU A 111 -16.47 -10.37 13.75
CA LEU A 111 -16.06 -8.98 13.56
C LEU A 111 -17.10 -8.17 12.75
N LYS A 112 -17.69 -8.78 11.71
CA LYS A 112 -18.76 -8.13 10.92
C LYS A 112 -20.03 -7.94 11.76
N GLU A 113 -20.37 -8.92 12.59
CA GLU A 113 -21.53 -8.85 13.48
C GLU A 113 -21.36 -7.73 14.52
N ALA A 114 -20.22 -7.69 15.20
CA ALA A 114 -19.88 -6.63 16.15
C ALA A 114 -19.91 -5.24 15.48
N ALA A 115 -19.42 -5.14 14.24
CA ALA A 115 -19.46 -3.89 13.47
C ALA A 115 -20.89 -3.46 13.13
N ARG A 116 -21.78 -4.39 12.78
CA ARG A 116 -23.21 -4.10 12.57
C ARG A 116 -23.90 -3.65 13.85
N GLN A 117 -23.62 -4.30 14.98
CA GLN A 117 -24.18 -3.91 16.28
C GLN A 117 -23.73 -2.52 16.70
N LEU A 118 -22.42 -2.23 16.58
CA LEU A 118 -21.86 -0.90 16.87
C LEU A 118 -22.45 0.16 15.94
N TRP A 119 -22.65 -0.16 14.66
CA TRP A 119 -23.28 0.75 13.70
C TRP A 119 -24.70 1.12 14.11
N SER A 120 -25.51 0.15 14.54
CA SER A 120 -26.89 0.38 15.00
C SER A 120 -26.96 1.15 16.33
N GLN A 121 -25.92 1.10 17.15
CA GLN A 121 -25.85 1.81 18.43
C GLN A 121 -25.38 3.26 18.32
N ILE A 122 -24.83 3.67 17.17
CA ILE A 122 -24.34 5.03 16.95
C ILE A 122 -25.40 5.79 16.14
N PRO A 123 -26.30 6.57 16.78
CA PRO A 123 -27.37 7.28 16.09
C PRO A 123 -26.85 8.31 15.07
N GLU A 124 -25.65 8.86 15.28
CA GLU A 124 -24.97 9.78 14.36
C GLU A 124 -24.50 9.11 13.04
N LEU A 125 -24.37 7.78 13.04
CA LEU A 125 -23.95 6.98 11.89
C LEU A 125 -25.12 6.24 11.23
N ALA A 126 -26.35 6.40 11.75
CA ALA A 126 -27.57 5.85 11.19
C ALA A 126 -28.00 6.60 9.91
N VAL A 127 -27.08 6.73 8.95
CA VAL A 127 -27.29 7.31 7.64
C VAL A 127 -27.67 6.21 6.66
N ASN A 128 -28.67 6.46 5.82
CA ASN A 128 -29.08 5.57 4.74
C ASN A 128 -28.32 5.93 3.46
N PRO A 129 -27.67 4.99 2.73
CA PRO A 129 -27.65 3.55 2.97
C PRO A 129 -26.65 3.10 4.06
N PRO A 130 -26.94 2.02 4.79
CA PRO A 130 -26.04 1.47 5.79
C PRO A 130 -24.72 1.03 5.17
N LEU A 131 -23.64 1.10 5.96
CA LEU A 131 -22.34 0.64 5.52
C LEU A 131 -22.39 -0.86 5.19
N ASN A 132 -21.94 -1.22 3.99
CA ASN A 132 -21.89 -2.63 3.60
C ASN A 132 -20.64 -3.29 4.20
N PHE A 133 -20.83 -4.10 5.25
CA PHE A 133 -19.81 -4.91 5.93
C PHE A 133 -19.37 -6.12 5.09
N SER A 134 -18.95 -5.88 3.84
CA SER A 134 -18.50 -6.90 2.90
C SER A 134 -17.17 -7.53 3.31
N SER A 135 -16.79 -8.64 2.66
CA SER A 135 -15.47 -9.24 2.81
C SER A 135 -14.35 -8.23 2.52
N GLY A 136 -14.51 -7.38 1.50
CA GLY A 136 -13.54 -6.34 1.17
C GLY A 136 -13.38 -5.27 2.25
N TRP A 137 -14.47 -4.90 2.94
CA TRP A 137 -14.39 -4.00 4.10
C TRP A 137 -13.62 -4.65 5.26
N LEU A 138 -13.90 -5.94 5.53
CA LEU A 138 -13.23 -6.71 6.57
C LEU A 138 -11.72 -6.86 6.29
N ASP A 139 -11.33 -7.20 5.07
CA ASP A 139 -9.91 -7.28 4.67
C ASP A 139 -9.22 -5.90 4.80
N GLY A 140 -9.95 -4.82 4.48
CA GLY A 140 -9.49 -3.45 4.70
C GLY A 140 -9.24 -3.14 6.18
N PHE A 141 -10.21 -3.43 7.05
CA PHE A 141 -10.10 -3.24 8.49
C PHE A 141 -8.94 -4.06 9.08
N LYS A 142 -8.84 -5.35 8.74
CA LYS A 142 -7.74 -6.21 9.20
C LYS A 142 -6.37 -5.68 8.78
N ARG A 143 -6.25 -5.19 7.54
CA ARG A 143 -5.01 -4.61 7.03
C ARG A 143 -4.64 -3.30 7.75
N ARG A 144 -5.61 -2.43 8.00
CA ARG A 144 -5.39 -1.15 8.74
C ARG A 144 -4.93 -1.39 10.18
N HIS A 145 -5.53 -2.37 10.86
CA HIS A 145 -5.22 -2.67 12.25
C HIS A 145 -4.17 -3.78 12.45
N GLN A 146 -3.47 -4.17 11.37
CA GLN A 146 -2.46 -5.24 11.39
C GLN A 146 -2.94 -6.54 12.05
N ILE A 147 -4.24 -6.84 11.90
CA ILE A 147 -4.85 -8.08 12.40
C ILE A 147 -4.29 -9.21 11.54
N LYS A 148 -3.30 -9.91 12.11
CA LYS A 148 -2.58 -11.00 11.43
C LYS A 148 -3.60 -12.05 10.98
N LYS A 149 -3.60 -12.37 9.68
CA LYS A 149 -4.26 -13.58 9.19
C LYS A 149 -3.48 -14.74 9.78
N TYR A 150 -3.98 -15.36 10.84
CA TYR A 150 -3.55 -16.71 11.18
C TYR A 150 -3.96 -17.61 10.02
N ARG A 151 -3.07 -17.80 9.05
CA ARG A 151 -3.13 -18.97 8.18
C ARG A 151 -2.87 -20.16 9.08
N ARG A 152 -3.93 -20.82 9.54
CA ARG A 152 -3.82 -22.24 9.86
C ARG A 152 -3.73 -22.96 8.53
N SER A 153 -2.50 -23.18 8.06
CA SER A 153 -2.18 -24.10 6.97
C SER A 153 -1.15 -25.08 7.53
N GLY A 154 -1.40 -26.38 7.35
CA GLY A 154 -0.64 -27.49 7.94
C GLY A 154 -1.59 -28.42 8.70
N GLU A 155 -2.55 -29.06 8.02
CA GLU A 155 -2.41 -30.37 7.36
C GLU A 155 -2.55 -31.51 8.36
N ALA A 156 -3.69 -32.19 8.28
CA ALA A 156 -3.88 -33.51 8.84
C ALA A 156 -2.94 -34.46 8.08
N GLY A 157 -1.87 -34.89 8.75
CA GLY A 157 -1.06 -36.01 8.30
C GLY A 157 -1.92 -37.26 8.30
N GLU A 158 -2.24 -37.73 7.10
CA GLU A 158 -2.72 -39.06 6.80
C GLU A 158 -1.80 -40.09 7.50
N VAL A 159 -2.39 -40.91 8.37
CA VAL A 159 -1.68 -42.03 8.99
C VAL A 159 -1.74 -43.21 8.02
N ASP A 160 -0.64 -43.42 7.31
CA ASP A 160 -0.34 -44.74 6.74
C ASP A 160 0.23 -45.59 7.89
N ILE A 161 -0.56 -46.57 8.33
CA ILE A 161 -0.12 -47.65 9.19
C ILE A 161 -0.21 -48.92 8.34
N GLU A 162 0.97 -49.48 8.06
CA GLU A 162 1.24 -50.81 7.52
C GLU A 162 0.31 -51.91 8.07
#